data_AF-A0A955SNN6-F1
#
_entry.id   AF-A0A955SNN6-F1
#
_cell.length_a   1.000
_cell.length_b   1.000
_cell.length_c   1.000
_cell.angle_alpha   90.00
_cell.angle_beta   90.00
_cell.angle_gamma   90.00
#
_symmetry.space_group_name_H-M   'P 1'
#
loop_
_entity.id
_entity.type
_entity.pdbx_description
1 polymer ?
#
loop_
_entity_poly.entity_id
_entity_poly.type
_entity_poly.pdbx_seq_one_letter_code
_entity_poly.pdbx_strand_id
1 'polypeptide(L)'
;ASLAKGRADSLVCYGCDDLVGPQTRRERNEGKMGSQWVVMARNVSDLGSLGDPGGRWHKMIPSIGFEPWTDDYADILSIWKTTSPD
;
A
#
# COMPACT_ATOMS: atom_id res chain seq x y z
N ALA A 1 25.89 -4.78 -7.26
CA ALA A 1 25.08 -3.54 -7.28
C ALA A 1 24.26 -3.50 -6.01
N SER A 2 24.54 -2.57 -5.10
CA SER A 2 23.75 -2.40 -3.88
C SER A 2 22.42 -1.78 -4.27
N LEU A 3 21.33 -2.54 -4.19
CA LEU A 3 19.99 -1.98 -4.25
C LEU A 3 19.84 -1.09 -3.02
N ALA A 4 19.80 0.23 -3.22
CA ALA A 4 19.48 1.16 -2.16
C ALA A 4 18.06 0.80 -1.65
N LYS A 5 17.98 0.09 -0.52
CA LYS A 5 16.72 -0.08 0.22
C LYS A 5 16.22 1.33 0.52
N GLY A 6 15.17 1.76 -0.18
CA GLY A 6 14.54 3.05 0.06
C GLY A 6 14.05 3.06 1.50
N ARG A 7 14.66 3.89 2.34
CA ARG A 7 14.30 3.96 3.75
C ARG A 7 12.91 4.57 3.83
N ALA A 8 11.97 3.84 4.40
CA ALA A 8 10.56 4.21 4.41
C ALA A 8 10.24 5.52 5.13
N ASP A 9 11.12 5.92 6.06
CA ASP A 9 11.10 7.22 6.71
C ASP A 9 11.25 8.40 5.73
N SER A 10 11.69 8.15 4.50
CA SER A 10 11.79 9.15 3.43
C SER A 10 10.59 9.19 2.48
N LEU A 11 9.59 8.32 2.65
CA LEU A 11 8.39 8.29 1.82
C LEU A 11 7.24 9.06 2.46
N VAL A 12 6.44 9.72 1.62
CA VAL A 12 5.12 10.22 2.01
C VAL A 12 4.09 9.11 1.79
N CYS A 13 3.27 8.86 2.81
CA CYS A 13 2.29 7.78 2.80
C CYS A 13 0.88 8.35 2.93
N TYR A 14 -0.03 7.94 2.06
CA TYR A 14 -1.45 8.26 2.14
C TYR A 14 -2.27 6.98 2.17
N GLY A 15 -3.27 6.96 3.05
CA GLY A 15 -4.19 5.84 3.24
C GLY A 15 -5.61 6.21 2.81
N CYS A 16 -6.33 5.22 2.32
CA CYS A 16 -7.77 5.30 2.08
C CYS A 16 -8.43 4.05 2.65
N ASP A 17 -9.48 4.24 3.44
CA ASP A 17 -10.28 3.17 4.01
C ASP A 17 -11.73 3.35 3.56
N ASP A 18 -12.27 2.36 2.84
CA ASP A 18 -13.71 2.27 2.57
C ASP A 18 -14.35 0.96 3.04
N LEU A 19 -13.81 0.38 4.11
CA LEU A 19 -14.42 -0.75 4.82
C LEU A 19 -15.77 -0.37 5.43
N VAL A 20 -15.90 0.86 5.90
CA VAL A 20 -17.11 1.37 6.55
C VAL A 20 -17.49 2.72 5.94
N GLY A 21 -18.49 2.71 5.07
CA GLY A 21 -18.97 3.93 4.41
C GLY A 21 -20.04 3.65 3.36
N PRO A 22 -20.72 4.70 2.85
CA PRO A 22 -21.81 4.52 1.89
C PRO A 22 -21.22 4.17 0.52
N GLN A 23 -21.04 2.88 0.27
CA GLN A 23 -20.95 2.39 -1.10
C GLN A 23 -22.23 2.79 -1.82
N THR A 24 -22.11 3.27 -3.05
CA THR A 24 -23.29 3.52 -3.88
C THR A 24 -23.99 2.19 -4.17
N ARG A 25 -25.31 2.26 -4.41
CA ARG A 25 -26.07 1.07 -4.81
C ARG A 25 -25.50 0.43 -6.08
N ARG A 26 -24.97 1.26 -6.99
CA ARG A 26 -24.31 0.82 -8.22
C ARG A 26 -23.05 0.00 -7.93
N GLU A 27 -22.14 0.52 -7.09
CA GLU A 27 -20.92 -0.19 -6.71
C GLU A 27 -21.21 -1.57 -6.08
N ARG A 28 -22.24 -1.64 -5.22
CA ARG A 28 -22.66 -2.94 -4.66
C ARG A 28 -23.19 -3.90 -5.72
N ASN A 29 -23.97 -3.42 -6.68
CA ASN A 29 -24.49 -4.24 -7.78
C ASN A 29 -23.36 -4.70 -8.73
N GLU A 30 -22.27 -3.96 -8.81
CA GLU A 30 -21.04 -4.32 -9.53
C GLU A 30 -20.12 -5.23 -8.69
N GLY A 31 -20.53 -5.63 -7.48
CA GLY A 31 -19.78 -6.55 -6.62
C GLY A 31 -18.65 -5.91 -5.80
N LYS A 32 -18.61 -4.58 -5.71
CA LYS A 32 -17.58 -3.88 -4.91
C LYS A 32 -17.68 -4.27 -3.44
N MET A 33 -16.56 -4.69 -2.86
CA MET A 33 -16.36 -4.86 -1.43
C MET A 33 -15.51 -3.71 -0.87
N GLY A 34 -15.68 -3.38 0.41
CA GLY A 34 -14.85 -2.38 1.07
C GLY A 34 -13.39 -2.84 1.12
N SER A 35 -12.45 -1.91 1.08
CA SER A 35 -11.02 -2.21 1.06
C SER A 35 -10.22 -1.10 1.73
N GLN A 36 -8.99 -1.45 2.12
CA GLN A 36 -8.00 -0.48 2.60
C GLN A 36 -6.87 -0.40 1.57
N TRP A 37 -6.42 0.81 1.30
CA TRP A 37 -5.40 1.10 0.30
C TRP A 37 -4.34 2.03 0.89
N VAL A 38 -3.09 1.80 0.50
CA VAL A 38 -1.97 2.67 0.84
C VAL A 38 -1.23 3.02 -0.44
N VAL A 39 -0.88 4.29 -0.59
CA VAL A 39 0.02 4.78 -1.64
C VAL A 39 1.21 5.47 -1.00
N MET A 40 2.39 5.27 -1.58
CA MET A 40 3.63 5.87 -1.11
C MET A 40 4.36 6.54 -2.27
N ALA A 41 4.95 7.69 -2.02
CA ALA A 41 5.78 8.40 -2.99
C ALA A 41 6.96 9.10 -2.30
N ARG A 42 7.92 9.60 -3.08
CA ARG A 42 9.03 10.40 -2.53
C ARG A 42 8.56 11.80 -2.15
N ASN A 43 7.73 12.43 -2.97
CA ASN A 43 7.17 13.75 -2.71
C ASN A 43 5.65 13.73 -2.79
N VAL A 44 4.98 14.63 -2.06
CA VAL A 44 3.51 14.77 -2.14
C VAL A 44 3.06 15.13 -3.55
N SER A 45 3.84 15.92 -4.28
CA SER A 45 3.57 16.30 -5.67
C SER A 45 3.45 15.10 -6.61
N ASP A 46 4.13 13.99 -6.30
CA ASP A 46 4.13 12.78 -7.12
C ASP A 46 2.80 12.01 -7.00
N LEU A 47 1.97 12.34 -6.01
CA LEU A 47 0.66 11.71 -5.77
C LEU A 47 -0.46 12.34 -6.62
N GLY A 48 -0.22 13.48 -7.27
CA GLY A 48 -1.24 14.23 -7.99
C GLY A 48 -2.47 14.49 -7.11
N SER A 49 -3.66 14.22 -7.65
CA SER A 49 -4.93 14.48 -6.94
C SER A 49 -5.15 13.61 -5.69
N LEU A 50 -4.36 12.54 -5.49
CA LEU A 50 -4.44 11.72 -4.27
C LEU A 50 -3.87 12.47 -3.06
N GLY A 51 -3.02 13.47 -3.29
CA GLY A 51 -2.47 14.34 -2.25
C GLY A 51 -3.32 15.56 -1.92
N ASP A 52 -4.45 15.77 -2.60
CA ASP A 52 -5.26 16.98 -2.47
C ASP A 52 -6.02 17.04 -1.13
N PRO A 53 -6.01 18.19 -0.44
CA PRO A 53 -6.81 18.39 0.77
C PRO A 53 -8.30 18.21 0.51
N GLY A 54 -9.01 17.53 1.41
CA GLY A 54 -10.47 17.32 1.32
C GLY A 54 -10.89 16.10 0.48
N GLY A 55 -9.94 15.37 -0.09
CA GLY A 55 -10.18 14.06 -0.68
C GLY A 55 -10.38 12.95 0.36
N ARG A 56 -10.62 11.74 -0.14
CA ARG A 56 -10.74 10.50 0.67
C ARG A 56 -9.42 9.88 1.11
N TRP A 57 -8.31 10.47 0.66
CA TRP A 57 -6.96 10.02 0.99
C TRP A 57 -6.41 10.88 2.12
N HIS A 58 -5.82 10.25 3.12
CA HIS A 58 -5.33 10.93 4.31
C HIS A 58 -3.86 10.60 4.54
N LYS A 59 -3.07 11.61 4.90
CA LYS A 59 -1.66 11.43 5.23
C LYS A 59 -1.55 10.49 6.43
N MET A 60 -0.80 9.40 6.28
CA MET A 60 -0.51 8.46 7.36
C MET A 60 0.78 8.87 8.06
N ILE A 61 0.79 8.73 9.39
CA ILE A 61 1.98 8.94 10.20
C ILE A 61 2.56 7.55 10.50
N PRO A 62 3.82 7.26 10.11
CA PRO A 62 4.43 5.98 10.41
C PRO A 62 4.52 5.78 11.92
N SER A 63 4.13 4.60 12.40
CA SER A 63 4.31 4.22 13.80
C SER A 63 5.80 4.01 14.07
N ILE A 64 6.29 4.58 15.19
CA ILE A 64 7.69 4.44 15.59
C ILE A 64 8.01 2.96 15.78
N GLY A 65 9.05 2.46 15.10
CA GLY A 65 9.52 1.07 15.19
C GLY A 65 8.92 0.10 14.16
N PHE A 66 8.05 0.58 13.25
CA PHE A 66 7.52 -0.24 12.16
C PHE A 66 8.16 0.16 10.82
N GLU A 67 9.04 -0.69 10.30
CA GLU A 67 9.51 -0.57 8.92
C GLU A 67 8.45 -1.17 7.99
N PRO A 68 8.07 -0.49 6.88
CA PRO A 68 7.28 -1.12 5.84
C PRO A 68 7.95 -2.41 5.41
N TRP A 69 7.13 -3.44 5.26
CA TRP A 69 7.57 -4.70 4.69
C TRP A 69 8.12 -4.42 3.30
N THR A 70 9.45 -4.49 3.16
CA THR A 70 10.08 -4.62 1.86
C THR A 70 9.95 -6.08 1.51
N ASP A 71 9.19 -6.39 0.45
CA ASP A 71 9.26 -7.70 -0.14
C ASP A 71 10.65 -7.85 -0.76
N ASP A 72 11.62 -8.26 0.06
CA ASP A 72 12.99 -8.53 -0.37
C ASP A 72 13.01 -9.68 -1.41
N TYR A 73 11.87 -10.36 -1.63
CA TYR A 73 11.70 -11.40 -2.61
C TYR A 73 10.38 -11.26 -3.38
N ALA A 74 10.42 -10.51 -4.49
CA ALA A 74 9.30 -10.39 -5.44
C ALA A 74 8.79 -11.73 -6.02
N ASP A 75 9.39 -12.86 -5.68
CA ASP A 75 8.93 -14.20 -6.00
C ASP A 75 9.26 -15.20 -4.85
N ILE A 76 8.27 -15.46 -3.99
CA ILE A 76 8.39 -16.41 -2.88
C ILE A 76 8.53 -17.87 -3.34
N LEU A 77 8.07 -18.21 -4.56
CA LEU A 77 8.15 -19.57 -5.13
C LEU A 77 9.58 -19.92 -5.51
N SER A 78 10.38 -18.92 -5.90
CA SER A 78 11.80 -19.12 -6.19
C SER A 78 12.63 -19.52 -4.97
N ILE A 79 12.18 -19.15 -3.76
CA ILE A 79 12.86 -19.46 -2.48
C ILE A 79 12.40 -20.81 -1.93
N TRP A 80 11.12 -21.13 -2.08
CA TRP A 80 10.52 -22.35 -1.55
C TRP A 80 10.45 -23.43 -2.64
N LYS A 81 11.54 -24.19 -2.82
CA LYS A 81 11.47 -25.47 -3.53
C LYS A 81 10.93 -26.54 -2.58
N THR A 82 9.77 -27.10 -2.89
CA THR A 82 9.33 -28.36 -2.30
C THR A 82 10.29 -29.46 -2.75
N THR A 83 11.11 -30.00 -1.85
CA THR A 83 11.71 -31.31 -2.06
C THR A 83 10.63 -32.35 -1.88
N SER A 84 10.08 -32.84 -3.00
CA SER A 84 9.38 -34.12 -2.98
C SER A 84 10.39 -35.21 -2.57
N PRO A 85 10.11 -36.05 -1.57
CA PRO A 85 10.96 -37.19 -1.27
C PRO A 85 10.88 -38.22 -2.40
N ASP A 86 12.03 -38.74 -2.80
CA ASP A 86 12.17 -39.89 -3.72
C ASP A 86 11.56 -41.18 -3.12
#